data_AF-A0A7C4NME2-F1
#
_entry.id   AF-A0A7C4NME2-F1
#
_cell.length_a   1.000
_cell.length_b   1.000
_cell.length_c   1.000
_cell.angle_alpha   90.00
_cell.angle_beta   90.00
_cell.angle_gamma   90.00
#
_symmetry.space_group_name_H-M   'P 1'
#
loop_
_entity.id
_entity.type
_entity.pdbx_description
1 polymer ?
#
loop_
_entity_poly.entity_id
_entity_poly.type
_entity_poly.pdbx_seq_one_letter_code
_entity_poly.pdbx_strand_id
1 'polypeptide(L)'
;MIIDCHVHSLGVEKVDVILKGMDKAGIDRAVIFSPYPSPYMGLEERIIPRTAPGVTRYLEFSYPNVTSEKQMEAVEFIARLQKEAPDRIIGFVWLEPRLKDAVQILEKAITSRELKGIKMIPDHWYPYDEFMYPVYKKAEELNIPILFHSGILYGFKDSSRFCRPVNYEVLLSFPNLRFALAHVSWPWVDECIAVWGRFRASLEEIEGERKEVQMFIDATPGTPLIYRKDALQKIMAFGAENNVLFGTDCTAGRLEYGKYHIERDVAILRQVIGVSKETVDKFLGGNALRFLGLK
;
A
#
# COMPACT_ATOMS: atom_id res chain seq x y z
N MET A 1 9.11 3.93 -17.87
CA MET A 1 7.71 3.76 -17.40
C MET A 1 7.68 4.08 -15.93
N ILE A 2 6.70 4.87 -15.47
CA ILE A 2 6.48 5.26 -14.08
C ILE A 2 5.14 4.70 -13.60
N ILE A 3 5.18 3.92 -12.52
CA ILE A 3 4.00 3.38 -11.84
C ILE A 3 3.97 3.95 -10.44
N ASP A 4 2.94 4.73 -10.13
CA ASP A 4 2.66 5.19 -8.77
C ASP A 4 1.92 4.08 -8.01
N CYS A 5 2.58 3.42 -7.06
CA CYS A 5 1.99 2.30 -6.32
C CYS A 5 1.08 2.71 -5.15
N HIS A 6 0.90 4.02 -4.88
CA HIS A 6 0.24 4.45 -3.66
C HIS A 6 -0.60 5.72 -3.89
N VAL A 7 -1.86 5.51 -4.30
CA VAL A 7 -2.81 6.59 -4.55
C VAL A 7 -4.13 6.31 -3.83
N HIS A 8 -4.63 7.29 -3.10
CA HIS A 8 -5.87 7.17 -2.34
C HIS A 8 -7.06 7.76 -3.11
N SER A 9 -8.14 6.98 -3.22
CA SER A 9 -9.44 7.51 -3.63
C SER A 9 -10.26 8.01 -2.43
N LEU A 10 -11.02 9.08 -2.64
CA LEU A 10 -12.03 9.63 -1.75
C LEU A 10 -13.44 9.13 -2.09
N GLY A 11 -13.63 8.41 -3.19
CA GLY A 11 -14.92 7.87 -3.61
C GLY A 11 -15.77 8.84 -4.44
N VAL A 12 -15.17 9.94 -4.91
CA VAL A 12 -15.86 10.99 -5.68
C VAL A 12 -15.17 11.30 -7.01
N GLU A 13 -14.02 10.68 -7.24
CA GLU A 13 -13.16 10.95 -8.39
C GLU A 13 -13.79 10.50 -9.71
N LYS A 14 -13.45 11.26 -10.76
CA LYS A 14 -13.78 10.95 -12.15
C LYS A 14 -12.49 10.62 -12.90
N VAL A 15 -12.58 9.68 -13.84
CA VAL A 15 -11.40 9.16 -14.56
C VAL A 15 -10.71 10.24 -15.39
N ASP A 16 -11.45 11.16 -16.00
CA ASP A 16 -10.87 12.28 -16.76
C ASP A 16 -9.96 13.19 -15.90
N VAL A 17 -10.36 13.44 -14.65
CA VAL A 17 -9.55 14.21 -13.68
C VAL A 17 -8.29 13.44 -13.29
N ILE A 18 -8.42 12.14 -13.00
CA ILE A 18 -7.30 11.26 -12.64
C ILE A 18 -6.28 11.24 -13.78
N LEU A 19 -6.71 10.94 -15.01
CA LEU A 19 -5.84 10.84 -16.18
C LEU A 19 -5.12 12.17 -16.47
N LYS A 20 -5.84 13.31 -16.39
CA LYS A 20 -5.23 14.63 -16.56
C LYS A 20 -4.15 14.91 -15.49
N GLY A 21 -4.36 14.47 -14.26
CA GLY A 21 -3.37 14.56 -13.19
C GLY A 21 -2.13 13.70 -13.47
N MET A 22 -2.34 12.44 -13.87
CA MET A 22 -1.28 11.51 -14.26
C MET A 22 -0.44 12.05 -15.42
N ASP A 23 -1.08 12.54 -16.48
CA ASP A 23 -0.39 13.06 -17.67
C ASP A 23 0.46 14.29 -17.34
N LYS A 24 -0.04 15.20 -16.47
CA LYS A 24 0.73 16.34 -15.98
C LYS A 24 1.95 15.93 -15.16
N ALA A 25 1.85 14.82 -14.43
CA ALA A 25 2.93 14.29 -13.61
C ALA A 25 3.90 13.37 -14.37
N GLY A 26 3.54 12.91 -15.57
CA GLY A 26 4.30 11.90 -16.30
C GLY A 26 4.15 10.48 -15.70
N ILE A 27 3.02 10.19 -15.07
CA ILE A 27 2.71 8.87 -14.50
C ILE A 27 2.02 8.01 -15.56
N ASP A 28 2.61 6.86 -15.88
CA ASP A 28 2.07 5.94 -16.88
C ASP A 28 0.93 5.09 -16.30
N ARG A 29 1.10 4.55 -15.09
CA ARG A 29 0.04 3.81 -14.38
C ARG A 29 -0.03 4.18 -12.91
N ALA A 30 -1.21 4.06 -12.32
CA ALA A 30 -1.41 4.31 -10.89
C ALA A 30 -2.17 3.17 -10.23
N VAL A 31 -1.63 2.66 -9.11
CA VAL A 31 -2.36 1.81 -8.18
C VAL A 31 -3.22 2.71 -7.31
N ILE A 32 -4.54 2.64 -7.53
CA ILE A 32 -5.52 3.45 -6.83
C ILE A 32 -6.28 2.55 -5.85
N PHE A 33 -6.24 2.89 -4.57
CA PHE A 33 -7.02 2.22 -3.54
C PHE A 33 -8.46 2.73 -3.58
N SER A 34 -9.43 1.82 -3.41
CA SER A 34 -10.81 2.20 -3.13
C SER A 34 -10.88 3.13 -1.91
N PRO A 35 -11.94 3.96 -1.79
CA PRO A 35 -12.20 4.65 -0.53
C PRO A 35 -12.33 3.62 0.61
N TYR A 36 -12.07 4.06 1.84
CA TYR A 36 -12.36 3.25 3.02
C TYR A 36 -13.88 2.96 3.05
N PRO A 37 -14.32 1.72 3.37
CA PRO A 37 -15.73 1.30 3.36
C PRO A 37 -16.55 1.86 4.54
N SER A 38 -16.49 3.18 4.73
CA SER A 38 -17.20 3.95 5.74
C SER A 38 -17.79 5.20 5.07
N PRO A 39 -18.86 5.80 5.59
CA PRO A 39 -19.40 7.04 5.03
C PRO A 39 -18.29 8.09 4.88
N TYR A 40 -18.29 8.77 3.73
CA TYR A 40 -17.43 9.92 3.50
C TYR A 40 -17.77 10.99 4.55
N MET A 41 -16.89 11.18 5.54
CA MET A 41 -16.92 12.37 6.37
C MET A 41 -16.21 13.46 5.58
N GLY A 42 -16.94 14.50 5.15
CA GLY A 42 -16.36 15.61 4.39
C GLY A 42 -15.13 16.21 5.08
N LEU A 43 -14.27 16.92 4.33
CA LEU A 43 -13.14 17.65 4.92
C LEU A 43 -13.58 18.64 6.03
N GLU A 44 -14.79 19.19 5.94
CA GLU A 44 -15.41 20.03 6.97
C GLU A 44 -16.00 19.22 8.14
N GLU A 45 -16.37 17.95 7.93
CA GLU A 45 -16.83 17.02 8.97
C GLU A 45 -15.70 16.22 9.61
N ARG A 46 -14.46 16.33 9.08
CA ARG A 46 -13.23 15.89 9.78
C ARG A 46 -12.96 16.68 11.07
N ILE A 47 -13.82 17.65 11.42
CA ILE A 47 -13.94 18.16 12.77
C ILE A 47 -14.36 17.00 13.66
N ILE A 48 -13.38 16.44 14.37
CA ILE A 48 -13.46 15.66 15.61
C ILE A 48 -14.75 14.83 15.70
N PRO A 49 -14.71 13.50 15.50
CA PRO A 49 -15.86 12.65 15.81
C PRO A 49 -16.45 13.07 17.16
N ARG A 50 -17.72 13.51 17.17
CA ARG A 50 -18.41 13.98 18.39
C ARG A 50 -18.49 12.90 19.49
N THR A 51 -18.07 11.67 19.19
CA THR A 51 -17.74 10.64 20.18
C THR A 51 -16.50 11.09 20.95
N ALA A 52 -16.67 11.35 22.25
CA ALA A 52 -15.59 11.74 23.15
C ALA A 52 -14.28 10.97 22.87
N PRO A 53 -13.11 11.63 22.89
CA PRO A 53 -11.83 10.96 22.76
C PRO A 53 -11.78 9.79 23.75
N GLY A 54 -11.81 8.58 23.22
CA GLY A 54 -11.91 7.34 23.97
C GLY A 54 -11.03 6.29 23.31
N VAL A 55 -10.45 5.43 24.14
CA VAL A 55 -9.62 4.31 23.68
C VAL A 55 -10.55 3.31 22.98
N THR A 56 -10.47 3.21 21.65
CA THR A 56 -11.10 2.11 20.91
C THR A 56 -10.47 0.81 21.38
N ARG A 57 -11.27 -0.24 21.60
CA ARG A 57 -10.74 -1.50 22.14
C ARG A 57 -10.23 -2.40 21.01
N TYR A 58 -9.37 -3.33 21.39
CA TYR A 58 -8.89 -4.37 20.48
C TYR A 58 -10.08 -5.14 19.87
N LEU A 59 -10.04 -5.35 18.55
CA LEU A 59 -11.11 -5.94 17.70
C LEU A 59 -12.39 -5.11 17.50
N GLU A 60 -12.50 -3.91 18.08
CA GLU A 60 -13.61 -2.99 17.76
C GLU A 60 -13.31 -2.19 16.49
N PHE A 61 -14.33 -1.99 15.65
CA PHE A 61 -14.20 -1.11 14.49
C PHE A 61 -13.97 0.33 14.94
N SER A 62 -12.86 0.93 14.51
CA SER A 62 -12.61 2.36 14.75
C SER A 62 -13.59 3.26 14.02
N TYR A 63 -14.28 2.74 12.99
CA TYR A 63 -15.37 3.43 12.32
C TYR A 63 -16.66 2.61 12.48
N PRO A 64 -17.67 3.13 13.21
CA PRO A 64 -18.81 2.33 13.66
C PRO A 64 -19.76 1.86 12.54
N ASN A 65 -19.50 2.27 11.30
CA ASN A 65 -20.42 2.13 10.18
C ASN A 65 -19.84 1.29 9.02
N VAL A 66 -18.78 0.53 9.27
CA VAL A 66 -18.19 -0.39 8.29
C VAL A 66 -19.04 -1.65 8.21
N THR A 67 -19.50 -1.99 7.00
CA THR A 67 -20.39 -3.12 6.74
C THR A 67 -20.00 -3.80 5.43
N SER A 68 -20.44 -5.03 5.22
CA SER A 68 -20.24 -5.78 3.99
C SER A 68 -20.81 -5.06 2.75
N GLU A 69 -21.94 -4.37 2.90
CA GLU A 69 -22.55 -3.55 1.85
C GLU A 69 -21.62 -2.41 1.42
N LYS A 70 -21.11 -1.61 2.37
CA LYS A 70 -20.18 -0.52 2.05
C LYS A 70 -18.83 -1.01 1.54
N GLN A 71 -18.38 -2.16 2.02
CA GLN A 71 -17.19 -2.81 1.47
C GLN A 71 -17.40 -3.16 -0.01
N MET A 72 -18.58 -3.66 -0.37
CA MET A 72 -18.93 -3.91 -1.76
C MET A 72 -19.10 -2.61 -2.57
N GLU A 73 -19.69 -1.56 -2.02
CA GLU A 73 -19.74 -0.25 -2.70
C GLU A 73 -18.33 0.29 -3.03
N ALA A 74 -17.38 0.17 -2.10
CA ALA A 74 -15.99 0.55 -2.33
C ALA A 74 -15.34 -0.31 -3.44
N VAL A 75 -15.62 -1.62 -3.48
CA VAL A 75 -15.18 -2.53 -4.55
C VAL A 75 -15.75 -2.10 -5.90
N GLU A 76 -17.06 -1.86 -5.99
CA GLU A 76 -17.71 -1.45 -7.24
C GLU A 76 -17.21 -0.08 -7.71
N PHE A 77 -16.96 0.86 -6.79
CA PHE A 77 -16.41 2.16 -7.12
C PHE A 77 -15.04 2.05 -7.80
N ILE A 78 -14.09 1.32 -7.18
CA ILE A 78 -12.74 1.23 -7.74
C ILE A 78 -12.71 0.38 -9.02
N ALA A 79 -13.56 -0.66 -9.10
CA ALA A 79 -13.71 -1.47 -10.30
C ALA A 79 -14.21 -0.65 -11.49
N ARG A 80 -15.15 0.28 -11.26
CA ARG A 80 -15.62 1.22 -12.27
C ARG A 80 -14.47 2.10 -12.79
N LEU A 81 -13.68 2.71 -11.91
CA LEU A 81 -12.54 3.54 -12.33
C LEU A 81 -11.52 2.74 -13.14
N GLN A 82 -11.16 1.54 -12.69
CA GLN A 82 -10.26 0.64 -13.43
C GLN A 82 -10.84 0.32 -14.82
N LYS A 83 -12.11 -0.06 -14.91
CA LYS A 83 -12.75 -0.44 -16.18
C LYS A 83 -12.81 0.70 -17.19
N GLU A 84 -12.98 1.94 -16.72
CA GLU A 84 -12.99 3.13 -17.57
C GLU A 84 -11.60 3.50 -18.13
N ALA A 85 -10.50 3.08 -17.48
CA ALA A 85 -9.12 3.30 -17.95
C ALA A 85 -8.17 2.14 -17.59
N PRO A 86 -8.38 0.93 -18.14
CA PRO A 86 -7.73 -0.31 -17.67
C PRO A 86 -6.21 -0.35 -17.91
N ASP A 87 -5.72 0.40 -18.90
CA ASP A 87 -4.28 0.47 -19.20
C ASP A 87 -3.52 1.47 -18.30
N ARG A 88 -4.24 2.30 -17.54
CA ARG A 88 -3.72 3.40 -16.73
C ARG A 88 -4.00 3.23 -15.24
N ILE A 89 -5.18 2.72 -14.87
CA ILE A 89 -5.63 2.58 -13.49
C ILE A 89 -5.59 1.12 -13.07
N ILE A 90 -4.90 0.85 -11.96
CA ILE A 90 -4.80 -0.47 -11.33
C ILE A 90 -5.54 -0.39 -10.00
N GLY A 91 -6.72 -1.00 -9.94
CA GLY A 91 -7.60 -0.92 -8.78
C GLY A 91 -7.19 -1.88 -7.68
N PHE A 92 -7.01 -1.35 -6.47
CA PHE A 92 -6.84 -2.12 -5.25
C PHE A 92 -8.05 -1.89 -4.33
N VAL A 93 -8.57 -2.95 -3.73
CA VAL A 93 -9.64 -2.82 -2.73
C VAL A 93 -9.02 -2.52 -1.37
N TRP A 94 -9.51 -1.49 -0.68
CA TRP A 94 -9.25 -1.34 0.75
C TRP A 94 -10.14 -2.31 1.52
N LEU A 95 -9.56 -3.39 2.03
CA LEU A 95 -10.29 -4.44 2.73
C LEU A 95 -10.35 -4.17 4.24
N GLU A 96 -11.53 -4.32 4.84
CA GLU A 96 -11.69 -4.45 6.29
C GLU A 96 -11.70 -5.95 6.65
N PRO A 97 -10.62 -6.49 7.25
CA PRO A 97 -10.47 -7.93 7.46
C PRO A 97 -11.34 -8.47 8.60
N ARG A 98 -11.89 -7.62 9.49
CA ARG A 98 -12.76 -8.06 10.59
C ARG A 98 -14.21 -8.34 10.17
N LEU A 99 -14.58 -8.01 8.93
CA LEU A 99 -15.89 -8.41 8.39
C LEU A 99 -15.97 -9.94 8.31
N LYS A 100 -17.09 -10.52 8.75
CA LYS A 100 -17.28 -11.98 8.76
C LYS A 100 -17.16 -12.60 7.37
N ASP A 101 -17.47 -11.83 6.33
CA ASP A 101 -17.43 -12.20 4.93
C ASP A 101 -16.27 -11.55 4.15
N ALA A 102 -15.24 -11.05 4.85
CA ALA A 102 -14.10 -10.37 4.23
C ALA A 102 -13.42 -11.20 3.14
N VAL A 103 -13.27 -12.52 3.36
CA VAL A 103 -12.65 -13.45 2.39
C VAL A 103 -13.49 -13.60 1.12
N GLN A 104 -14.82 -13.68 1.27
CA GLN A 104 -15.76 -13.80 0.15
C GLN A 104 -15.81 -12.50 -0.66
N ILE A 105 -15.81 -11.35 0.03
CA ILE A 105 -15.75 -10.04 -0.62
C ILE A 105 -14.43 -9.89 -1.38
N LEU A 106 -13.32 -10.27 -0.76
CA LEU A 106 -12.01 -10.29 -1.42
C LEU A 106 -12.05 -11.15 -2.69
N GLU A 107 -12.50 -12.39 -2.58
CA GLU A 107 -12.58 -13.30 -3.72
C GLU A 107 -13.42 -12.73 -4.86
N LYS A 108 -14.58 -12.13 -4.55
CA LYS A 108 -15.42 -11.45 -5.55
C LYS A 108 -14.73 -10.23 -6.17
N ALA A 109 -14.04 -9.42 -5.36
CA ALA A 109 -13.32 -8.24 -5.81
C ALA A 109 -12.21 -8.59 -6.83
N ILE A 110 -11.49 -9.69 -6.60
CA ILE A 110 -10.42 -10.12 -7.50
C ILE A 110 -10.98 -10.88 -8.72
N THR A 111 -11.86 -11.85 -8.51
CA THR A 111 -12.32 -12.75 -9.59
C THR A 111 -13.38 -12.12 -10.50
N SER A 112 -14.33 -11.38 -9.92
CA SER A 112 -15.50 -10.84 -10.65
C SER A 112 -15.33 -9.38 -11.05
N ARG A 113 -14.41 -8.65 -10.42
CA ARG A 113 -14.11 -7.23 -10.72
C ARG A 113 -12.68 -7.01 -11.19
N GLU A 114 -11.89 -8.08 -11.27
CA GLU A 114 -10.54 -8.08 -11.84
C GLU A 114 -9.59 -7.08 -11.17
N LEU A 115 -9.88 -6.70 -9.93
CA LEU A 115 -8.99 -5.86 -9.12
C LEU A 115 -7.67 -6.59 -8.87
N LYS A 116 -6.60 -5.84 -8.67
CA LYS A 116 -5.23 -6.37 -8.73
C LYS A 116 -4.54 -6.51 -7.39
N GLY A 117 -5.20 -6.18 -6.28
CA GLY A 117 -4.63 -6.32 -4.96
C GLY A 117 -5.47 -5.70 -3.85
N ILE A 118 -4.91 -5.75 -2.64
CA ILE A 118 -5.57 -5.29 -1.42
C ILE A 118 -4.75 -4.18 -0.77
N LYS A 119 -5.42 -3.16 -0.24
CA LYS A 119 -4.88 -2.22 0.74
C LYS A 119 -5.46 -2.55 2.12
N MET A 120 -4.63 -2.54 3.16
CA MET A 120 -5.10 -2.62 4.54
C MET A 120 -4.37 -1.62 5.43
N ILE A 121 -5.04 -1.18 6.49
CA ILE A 121 -4.45 -0.39 7.57
C ILE A 121 -4.77 -1.14 8.87
N PRO A 122 -3.75 -1.70 9.56
CA PRO A 122 -3.95 -2.25 10.89
C PRO A 122 -4.52 -1.22 11.85
N ASP A 123 -5.65 -1.55 12.46
CA ASP A 123 -6.40 -0.62 13.27
C ASP A 123 -7.18 -1.40 14.32
N HIS A 124 -6.60 -1.51 15.52
CA HIS A 124 -7.08 -2.36 16.62
C HIS A 124 -7.03 -3.86 16.33
N TRP A 125 -6.14 -4.25 15.43
CA TRP A 125 -5.72 -5.63 15.17
C TRP A 125 -4.26 -5.60 14.73
N TYR A 126 -3.54 -6.68 15.01
CA TYR A 126 -2.16 -6.87 14.58
C TYR A 126 -2.10 -7.79 13.36
N PRO A 127 -1.10 -7.59 12.47
CA PRO A 127 -0.90 -8.49 11.34
C PRO A 127 -0.75 -9.98 11.71
N TYR A 128 -0.28 -10.28 12.92
CA TYR A 128 -0.12 -11.65 13.44
C TYR A 128 -1.36 -12.24 14.10
N ASP A 129 -2.48 -11.53 14.11
CA ASP A 129 -3.72 -12.08 14.67
C ASP A 129 -4.27 -13.19 13.79
N GLU A 130 -4.66 -14.32 14.39
CA GLU A 130 -5.06 -15.52 13.64
C GLU A 130 -6.25 -15.30 12.70
N PHE A 131 -7.13 -14.32 13.01
CA PHE A 131 -8.27 -13.99 12.14
C PHE A 131 -7.84 -13.43 10.78
N MET A 132 -6.59 -12.95 10.65
CA MET A 132 -6.01 -12.50 9.38
C MET A 132 -5.58 -13.65 8.47
N TYR A 133 -5.30 -14.83 9.02
CA TYR A 133 -4.71 -15.94 8.26
C TYR A 133 -5.59 -16.38 7.07
N PRO A 134 -6.94 -16.46 7.18
CA PRO A 134 -7.79 -16.71 6.02
C PRO A 134 -7.65 -15.67 4.90
N VAL A 135 -7.43 -14.39 5.23
CA VAL A 135 -7.20 -13.33 4.24
C VAL A 135 -5.86 -13.53 3.54
N TYR A 136 -4.80 -13.86 4.29
CA TYR A 136 -3.47 -14.13 3.72
C TYR A 136 -3.47 -15.35 2.80
N LYS A 137 -4.08 -16.46 3.23
CA LYS A 137 -4.25 -17.66 2.40
C LYS A 137 -4.98 -17.34 1.11
N LYS A 138 -6.11 -16.62 1.19
CA LYS A 138 -6.89 -16.27 0.00
C LYS A 138 -6.12 -15.34 -0.94
N ALA A 139 -5.38 -14.36 -0.43
CA ALA A 139 -4.56 -13.48 -1.26
C ALA A 139 -3.42 -14.24 -1.95
N GLU A 140 -2.78 -15.18 -1.24
CA GLU A 140 -1.75 -16.07 -1.79
C GLU A 140 -2.31 -16.99 -2.88
N GLU A 141 -3.45 -17.65 -2.62
CA GLU A 141 -4.18 -18.50 -3.58
C GLU A 141 -4.54 -17.74 -4.86
N LEU A 142 -5.01 -16.50 -4.73
CA LEU A 142 -5.38 -15.64 -5.84
C LEU A 142 -4.16 -14.98 -6.52
N ASN A 143 -2.95 -15.19 -5.99
CA ASN A 143 -1.70 -14.61 -6.47
C ASN A 143 -1.74 -13.07 -6.57
N ILE A 144 -2.39 -12.41 -5.62
CA ILE A 144 -2.50 -10.94 -5.57
C ILE A 144 -1.69 -10.37 -4.40
N PRO A 145 -1.04 -9.21 -4.59
CA PRO A 145 -0.30 -8.56 -3.53
C PRO A 145 -1.20 -7.87 -2.49
N ILE A 146 -0.63 -7.70 -1.29
CA ILE A 146 -1.20 -6.86 -0.23
C ILE A 146 -0.30 -5.67 0.06
N LEU A 147 -0.84 -4.46 0.07
CA LEU A 147 -0.15 -3.27 0.54
C LEU A 147 -0.71 -2.89 1.91
N PHE A 148 0.16 -2.89 2.92
CA PHE A 148 -0.20 -2.47 4.27
C PHE A 148 0.28 -1.06 4.53
N HIS A 149 -0.55 -0.26 5.18
CA HIS A 149 -0.01 0.89 5.90
C HIS A 149 0.91 0.40 7.01
N SER A 150 2.11 0.96 7.07
CA SER A 150 3.09 0.74 8.14
C SER A 150 3.72 2.07 8.53
N GLY A 151 4.07 2.23 9.80
CA GLY A 151 4.52 3.51 10.34
C GLY A 151 3.44 4.27 11.11
N ILE A 152 3.73 5.54 11.39
CA ILE A 152 2.82 6.44 12.08
C ILE A 152 1.71 6.86 11.13
N LEU A 153 0.48 6.64 11.58
CA LEU A 153 -0.72 7.11 10.91
C LEU A 153 -1.06 8.51 11.42
N TYR A 154 -1.04 9.50 10.52
CA TYR A 154 -1.47 10.85 10.82
C TYR A 154 -3.01 10.94 10.87
N GLY A 155 -3.58 10.46 11.98
CA GLY A 155 -5.00 10.51 12.31
C GLY A 155 -5.24 10.89 13.78
N PHE A 156 -6.50 10.92 14.20
CA PHE A 156 -6.90 11.38 15.54
C PHE A 156 -7.14 10.25 16.56
N LYS A 157 -6.75 9.00 16.26
CA LYS A 157 -7.03 7.81 17.10
C LYS A 157 -5.79 6.95 17.33
N ASP A 158 -5.80 6.16 18.42
CA ASP A 158 -4.81 5.11 18.69
C ASP A 158 -4.79 4.13 17.51
N SER A 159 -3.70 4.05 16.76
CA SER A 159 -3.65 3.27 15.52
C SER A 159 -2.22 2.86 15.16
N SER A 160 -1.27 3.78 15.30
CA SER A 160 0.12 3.55 14.87
C SER A 160 0.82 2.36 15.53
N ARG A 161 0.46 1.98 16.76
CA ARG A 161 1.07 0.84 17.45
C ARG A 161 0.80 -0.51 16.76
N PHE A 162 -0.27 -0.60 15.97
CA PHE A 162 -0.62 -1.78 15.19
C PHE A 162 0.18 -1.88 13.88
N CYS A 163 0.79 -0.78 13.45
CA CYS A 163 1.43 -0.60 12.15
C CYS A 163 2.96 -0.75 12.19
N ARG A 164 3.53 -1.25 13.30
CA ARG A 164 4.97 -1.45 13.47
C ARG A 164 5.48 -2.60 12.56
N PRO A 165 6.57 -2.44 11.79
CA PRO A 165 6.97 -3.39 10.76
C PRO A 165 7.33 -4.78 11.26
N VAL A 166 7.85 -4.93 12.49
CA VAL A 166 8.15 -6.26 13.07
C VAL A 166 6.92 -7.16 13.19
N ASN A 167 5.71 -6.58 13.26
CA ASN A 167 4.49 -7.38 13.42
C ASN A 167 4.16 -8.22 12.18
N TYR A 168 4.78 -7.95 11.03
CA TYR A 168 4.51 -8.64 9.76
C TYR A 168 5.35 -9.89 9.54
N GLU A 169 6.24 -10.27 10.46
CA GLU A 169 7.08 -11.48 10.34
C GLU A 169 6.25 -12.77 10.23
N VAL A 170 5.01 -12.76 10.73
CA VAL A 170 4.04 -13.84 10.52
C VAL A 170 3.82 -14.19 9.05
N LEU A 171 4.09 -13.26 8.12
CA LEU A 171 3.95 -13.50 6.68
C LEU A 171 5.00 -14.47 6.13
N LEU A 172 6.03 -14.83 6.90
CA LEU A 172 6.92 -15.95 6.59
C LEU A 172 6.17 -17.28 6.46
N SER A 173 5.02 -17.43 7.14
CA SER A 173 4.14 -18.60 7.02
C SER A 173 3.32 -18.64 5.71
N PHE A 174 3.39 -17.59 4.88
CA PHE A 174 2.72 -17.46 3.58
C PHE A 174 3.75 -17.11 2.50
N PRO A 175 4.65 -18.05 2.16
CA PRO A 175 5.89 -17.74 1.43
C PRO A 175 5.69 -17.28 -0.01
N ASN A 176 4.52 -17.51 -0.62
CA ASN A 176 4.20 -17.04 -1.98
C ASN A 176 3.42 -15.72 -1.98
N LEU A 177 3.01 -15.22 -0.81
CA LEU A 177 2.30 -13.95 -0.69
C LEU A 177 3.24 -12.76 -0.83
N ARG A 178 3.09 -12.01 -1.92
CA ARG A 178 3.75 -10.70 -2.08
C ARG A 178 3.06 -9.66 -1.21
N PHE A 179 3.84 -8.85 -0.49
CA PHE A 179 3.28 -7.74 0.26
C PHE A 179 4.23 -6.54 0.31
N ALA A 180 3.68 -5.36 0.59
CA ALA A 180 4.43 -4.13 0.74
C ALA A 180 4.11 -3.43 2.06
N LEU A 181 5.13 -2.85 2.70
CA LEU A 181 4.97 -1.97 3.86
C LEU A 181 5.17 -0.51 3.43
N ALA A 182 4.13 0.30 3.59
CA ALA A 182 4.10 1.69 3.16
C ALA A 182 4.99 2.62 4.00
N HIS A 183 5.24 3.82 3.45
CA HIS A 183 5.89 4.95 4.12
C HIS A 183 7.31 4.65 4.66
N VAL A 184 7.94 3.59 4.15
CA VAL A 184 9.18 3.02 4.74
C VAL A 184 9.02 2.78 6.26
N SER A 185 7.78 2.53 6.70
CA SER A 185 7.39 2.36 8.10
C SER A 185 7.82 3.50 9.05
N TRP A 186 7.93 4.75 8.60
CA TRP A 186 8.41 5.86 9.44
C TRP A 186 7.66 5.95 10.79
N PRO A 187 8.35 6.11 11.94
CA PRO A 187 9.79 6.35 12.10
C PRO A 187 10.64 5.08 12.21
N TRP A 188 10.04 3.89 12.16
CA TRP A 188 10.72 2.60 12.23
C TRP A 188 11.41 2.22 10.91
N VAL A 189 12.11 3.17 10.28
CA VAL A 189 12.79 2.99 8.98
C VAL A 189 13.85 1.90 9.07
N ASP A 190 14.68 1.92 10.11
CA ASP A 190 15.74 0.93 10.30
C ASP A 190 15.14 -0.46 10.58
N GLU A 191 14.04 -0.53 11.32
CA GLU A 191 13.32 -1.78 11.57
C GLU A 191 12.66 -2.32 10.29
N CYS A 192 12.07 -1.46 9.46
CA CYS A 192 11.51 -1.86 8.16
C CYS A 192 12.55 -2.51 7.26
N ILE A 193 13.75 -1.91 7.19
CA ILE A 193 14.87 -2.43 6.39
C ILE A 193 15.39 -3.74 7.00
N ALA A 194 15.48 -3.83 8.33
CA ALA A 194 15.89 -5.06 9.02
C ALA A 194 14.89 -6.21 8.80
N VAL A 195 13.59 -5.94 8.89
CA VAL A 195 12.52 -6.91 8.60
C VAL A 195 12.60 -7.37 7.15
N TRP A 196 12.81 -6.46 6.19
CA TRP A 196 13.07 -6.85 4.80
C TRP A 196 14.30 -7.79 4.69
N GLY A 197 15.37 -7.48 5.42
CA GLY A 197 16.56 -8.34 5.52
C GLY A 197 16.28 -9.73 6.08
N ARG A 198 15.35 -9.85 7.04
CA ARG A 198 14.88 -11.14 7.55
C ARG A 198 14.14 -11.94 6.47
N PHE A 199 13.25 -11.31 5.71
CA PHE A 199 12.59 -11.97 4.56
C PHE A 199 13.56 -12.33 3.42
N ARG A 200 14.70 -11.63 3.31
CA ARG A 200 15.79 -12.02 2.42
C ARG A 200 16.53 -13.25 2.95
N ALA A 201 16.88 -13.27 4.24
CA ALA A 201 17.58 -14.38 4.88
C ALA A 201 16.76 -15.69 4.85
N SER A 202 15.44 -15.61 4.98
CA SER A 202 14.57 -16.80 4.92
C SER A 202 14.61 -17.53 3.58
N LEU A 203 15.13 -16.91 2.51
CA LEU A 203 15.32 -17.59 1.22
C LEU A 203 16.38 -18.70 1.29
N GLU A 204 17.31 -18.63 2.26
CA GLU A 204 18.33 -19.67 2.46
C GLU A 204 17.77 -20.90 3.20
N GLU A 205 16.71 -20.71 4.00
CA GLU A 205 16.10 -21.77 4.83
C GLU A 205 14.99 -22.54 4.11
N ILE A 206 14.37 -21.94 3.09
CA ILE A 206 13.30 -22.58 2.32
C ILE A 206 13.93 -23.48 1.26
N GLU A 207 13.95 -24.80 1.50
CA GLU A 207 14.25 -25.79 0.46
C GLU A 207 13.21 -25.68 -0.68
N GLY A 208 13.50 -24.94 -1.75
CA GLY A 208 12.55 -24.77 -2.85
C GLY A 208 12.88 -23.70 -3.91
N GLU A 209 11.97 -23.57 -4.88
CA GLU A 209 12.09 -22.77 -6.12
C GLU A 209 11.99 -21.24 -5.93
N ARG A 210 11.71 -20.76 -4.72
CA ARG A 210 11.48 -19.33 -4.47
C ARG A 210 12.80 -18.56 -4.50
N LYS A 211 12.98 -17.74 -5.53
CA LYS A 211 14.22 -16.96 -5.75
C LYS A 211 14.11 -15.48 -5.39
N GLU A 212 12.92 -15.02 -4.99
CA GLU A 212 12.66 -13.60 -4.74
C GLU A 212 12.11 -13.32 -3.34
N VAL A 213 12.53 -12.18 -2.78
CA VAL A 213 12.02 -11.65 -1.51
C VAL A 213 10.56 -11.22 -1.71
N GLN A 214 9.64 -11.71 -0.87
CA GLN A 214 8.20 -11.45 -0.99
C GLN A 214 7.80 -10.07 -0.46
N MET A 215 8.61 -9.52 0.46
CA MET A 215 8.40 -8.20 1.04
C MET A 215 8.96 -7.13 0.12
N PHE A 216 8.13 -6.13 -0.15
CA PHE A 216 8.49 -4.88 -0.78
C PHE A 216 8.43 -3.73 0.24
N ILE A 217 9.28 -2.74 0.05
CA ILE A 217 9.26 -1.49 0.80
C ILE A 217 8.56 -0.48 -0.11
N ASP A 218 7.36 -0.08 0.27
CA ASP A 218 6.69 1.03 -0.40
C ASP A 218 7.24 2.34 0.15
N ALA A 219 7.99 3.01 -0.71
CA ALA A 219 8.68 4.24 -0.39
C ALA A 219 7.80 5.45 -0.57
N THR A 220 6.46 5.35 -0.62
CA THR A 220 5.59 6.52 -0.65
C THR A 220 5.96 7.57 0.45
N PRO A 221 5.76 8.88 0.24
CA PRO A 221 5.99 9.90 1.26
C PRO A 221 5.33 9.56 2.60
N GLY A 222 5.98 9.94 3.69
CA GLY A 222 5.55 9.65 5.06
C GLY A 222 6.68 9.97 6.06
N THR A 223 7.92 9.84 5.60
CA THR A 223 9.07 10.52 6.20
C THR A 223 8.98 12.04 5.97
N PRO A 224 9.31 12.88 6.96
CA PRO A 224 9.52 14.31 6.71
C PRO A 224 10.63 14.52 5.67
N LEU A 225 10.57 15.62 4.91
CA LEU A 225 11.48 15.85 3.77
C LEU A 225 12.97 15.70 4.11
N ILE A 226 13.38 16.15 5.30
CA ILE A 226 14.78 16.04 5.75
C ILE A 226 15.24 14.59 5.94
N TYR A 227 14.33 13.66 6.29
CA TYR A 227 14.64 12.23 6.46
C TYR A 227 14.57 11.45 5.15
N ARG A 228 14.04 12.04 4.08
CA ARG A 228 13.79 11.34 2.81
C ARG A 228 15.08 10.81 2.18
N LYS A 229 16.12 11.64 2.14
CA LYS A 229 17.44 11.28 1.62
C LYS A 229 18.04 10.11 2.40
N ASP A 230 18.02 10.20 3.73
CA ASP A 230 18.59 9.18 4.61
C ASP A 230 17.83 7.85 4.50
N ALA A 231 16.50 7.87 4.41
CA ALA A 231 15.70 6.66 4.23
C ALA A 231 16.04 5.96 2.90
N LEU A 232 16.05 6.68 1.78
CA LEU A 232 16.41 6.12 0.47
C LEU A 232 17.86 5.63 0.46
N GLN A 233 18.79 6.38 1.05
CA GLN A 233 20.20 5.98 1.11
C GLN A 233 20.39 4.67 1.90
N LYS A 234 19.72 4.52 3.04
CA LYS A 234 19.78 3.30 3.86
C LYS A 234 19.22 2.08 3.12
N ILE A 235 18.07 2.24 2.46
CA ILE A 235 17.46 1.19 1.63
C ILE A 235 18.45 0.70 0.56
N MET A 236 19.05 1.63 -0.19
CA MET A 236 19.98 1.30 -1.28
C MET A 236 21.27 0.66 -0.72
N ALA A 237 21.82 1.20 0.37
CA ALA A 237 23.02 0.66 0.99
C ALA A 237 22.81 -0.75 1.58
N PHE A 238 21.59 -1.10 2.00
CA PHE A 238 21.26 -2.42 2.52
C PHE A 238 21.05 -3.49 1.42
N GLY A 239 20.95 -3.06 0.16
CA GLY A 239 20.76 -3.94 -0.99
C GLY A 239 19.30 -4.31 -1.27
N ALA A 240 18.35 -3.43 -0.90
CA ALA A 240 16.92 -3.64 -1.09
C ALA A 240 16.37 -3.04 -2.40
N GLU A 241 17.22 -2.55 -3.30
CA GLU A 241 16.84 -1.78 -4.48
C GLU A 241 15.90 -2.49 -5.46
N ASN A 242 15.88 -3.83 -5.45
CA ASN A 242 15.00 -4.65 -6.29
C ASN A 242 13.62 -4.91 -5.65
N ASN A 243 13.35 -4.36 -4.47
CA ASN A 243 12.11 -4.56 -3.72
C ASN A 243 11.54 -3.24 -3.19
N VAL A 244 11.83 -2.12 -3.84
CA VAL A 244 11.34 -0.80 -3.42
C VAL A 244 10.38 -0.24 -4.45
N LEU A 245 9.22 0.22 -4.00
CA LEU A 245 8.16 0.76 -4.84
C LEU A 245 8.12 2.28 -4.73
N PHE A 246 8.04 2.96 -5.87
CA PHE A 246 7.66 4.36 -5.91
C PHE A 246 6.15 4.53 -5.62
N GLY A 247 5.81 5.57 -4.86
CA GLY A 247 4.44 5.97 -4.58
C GLY A 247 4.39 7.44 -4.20
N THR A 248 3.23 8.09 -4.35
CA THR A 248 3.10 9.53 -4.04
C THR A 248 2.28 9.83 -2.80
N ASP A 249 1.43 8.89 -2.34
CA ASP A 249 0.42 9.12 -1.30
C ASP A 249 -0.57 10.23 -1.64
N CYS A 250 -0.70 10.54 -2.95
CA CYS A 250 -1.62 11.56 -3.40
C CYS A 250 -3.07 11.06 -3.35
N THR A 251 -4.00 12.02 -3.26
CA THR A 251 -5.38 11.76 -3.63
C THR A 251 -5.49 11.59 -5.15
N ALA A 252 -6.29 10.64 -5.62
CA ALA A 252 -6.47 10.33 -7.05
C ALA A 252 -6.90 11.57 -7.87
N GLY A 253 -7.68 12.47 -7.28
CA GLY A 253 -8.07 13.74 -7.91
C GLY A 253 -6.98 14.82 -7.97
N ARG A 254 -5.77 14.57 -7.43
CA ARG A 254 -4.65 15.53 -7.34
C ARG A 254 -3.31 14.91 -7.76
N LEU A 255 -3.32 13.98 -8.71
CA LEU A 255 -2.10 13.27 -9.14
C LEU A 255 -1.06 14.17 -9.83
N GLU A 256 -1.41 15.39 -10.24
CA GLU A 256 -0.46 16.35 -10.79
C GLU A 256 0.68 16.70 -9.81
N TYR A 257 0.47 16.59 -8.49
CA TYR A 257 1.52 16.78 -7.49
C TYR A 257 2.55 15.64 -7.48
N GLY A 258 2.23 14.49 -8.09
CA GLY A 258 3.16 13.38 -8.26
C GLY A 258 4.46 13.79 -8.95
N LYS A 259 4.42 14.81 -9.82
CA LYS A 259 5.60 15.37 -10.49
C LYS A 259 6.69 15.77 -9.49
N TYR A 260 6.31 16.44 -8.41
CA TYR A 260 7.25 16.90 -7.39
C TYR A 260 7.94 15.72 -6.69
N HIS A 261 7.18 14.65 -6.40
CA HIS A 261 7.72 13.46 -5.76
C HIS A 261 8.70 12.71 -6.69
N ILE A 262 8.35 12.56 -7.97
CA ILE A 262 9.22 11.96 -8.99
C ILE A 262 10.52 12.75 -9.09
N GLU A 263 10.44 14.06 -9.34
CA GLU A 263 11.62 14.91 -9.51
C GLU A 263 12.53 14.89 -8.27
N ARG A 264 11.94 15.00 -7.07
CA ARG A 264 12.68 14.94 -5.80
C ARG A 264 13.40 13.60 -5.63
N ASP A 265 12.69 12.49 -5.76
CA ASP A 265 13.26 11.17 -5.47
C ASP A 265 14.29 10.78 -6.53
N VAL A 266 14.06 11.12 -7.81
CA VAL A 266 15.07 10.94 -8.88
C VAL A 266 16.32 11.77 -8.62
N ALA A 267 16.18 13.04 -8.20
CA ALA A 267 17.32 13.88 -7.85
C ALA A 267 18.11 13.31 -6.68
N ILE A 268 17.43 12.88 -5.60
CA ILE A 268 18.08 12.21 -4.46
C ILE A 268 18.83 10.95 -4.93
N LEU A 269 18.18 10.08 -5.68
CA LEU A 269 18.76 8.80 -6.11
C LEU A 269 19.94 9.00 -7.06
N ARG A 270 19.82 9.85 -8.08
CA ARG A 270 20.86 10.03 -9.12
C ARG A 270 21.96 10.99 -8.73
N GLN A 271 21.63 12.11 -8.09
CA GLN A 271 22.57 13.23 -7.89
C GLN A 271 23.19 13.20 -6.50
N VAL A 272 22.52 12.63 -5.50
CA VAL A 272 23.00 12.62 -4.11
C VAL A 272 23.52 11.24 -3.71
N ILE A 273 22.73 10.18 -3.92
CA ILE A 273 23.13 8.82 -3.59
C ILE A 273 24.02 8.23 -4.69
N GLY A 274 23.74 8.55 -5.96
CA GLY A 274 24.54 8.12 -7.11
C GLY A 274 24.20 6.72 -7.63
N VAL A 275 22.98 6.21 -7.44
CA VAL A 275 22.57 4.91 -8.00
C VAL A 275 22.45 4.96 -9.52
N SER A 276 22.52 3.81 -10.20
CA SER A 276 22.44 3.72 -11.66
C SER A 276 21.09 4.16 -12.22
N LYS A 277 21.02 4.45 -13.53
CA LYS A 277 19.74 4.71 -14.20
C LYS A 277 18.80 3.48 -14.10
N GLU A 278 19.35 2.29 -14.25
CA GLU A 278 18.60 1.04 -14.13
C GLU A 278 17.94 0.91 -12.74
N THR A 279 18.65 1.25 -11.66
CA THR A 279 18.09 1.25 -10.30
C THR A 279 16.94 2.24 -10.16
N VAL A 280 17.03 3.42 -10.80
CA VAL A 280 15.93 4.39 -10.80
C VAL A 280 14.74 3.89 -11.62
N ASP A 281 14.98 3.26 -12.78
CA ASP A 281 13.91 2.69 -13.62
C ASP A 281 13.18 1.54 -12.87
N LYS A 282 13.93 0.73 -12.10
CA LYS A 282 13.38 -0.27 -11.18
C LYS A 282 12.51 0.36 -10.10
N PHE A 283 13.03 1.38 -9.40
CA PHE A 283 12.31 2.12 -8.36
C PHE A 283 11.00 2.74 -8.88
N LEU A 284 11.06 3.43 -10.03
CA LEU A 284 9.92 4.15 -10.59
C LEU A 284 8.83 3.25 -11.18
N GLY A 285 9.11 1.99 -11.52
CA GLY A 285 8.09 1.11 -12.08
C GLY A 285 8.48 -0.34 -12.31
N GLY A 286 9.76 -0.65 -12.55
CA GLY A 286 10.19 -2.04 -12.78
C GLY A 286 9.87 -2.99 -11.62
N ASN A 287 10.08 -2.54 -10.37
CA ASN A 287 9.73 -3.30 -9.18
C ASN A 287 8.22 -3.42 -9.00
N ALA A 288 7.45 -2.40 -9.40
CA ALA A 288 5.98 -2.41 -9.33
C ALA A 288 5.37 -3.50 -10.21
N LEU A 289 5.90 -3.72 -11.42
CA LEU A 289 5.46 -4.83 -12.29
C LEU A 289 5.62 -6.18 -11.59
N ARG A 290 6.77 -6.44 -10.96
CA ARG A 290 7.03 -7.66 -10.19
C ARG A 290 6.10 -7.81 -9.00
N PHE A 291 5.89 -6.74 -8.24
CA PHE A 291 4.97 -6.71 -7.11
C PHE A 291 3.54 -7.05 -7.52
N LEU A 292 3.08 -6.49 -8.64
CA LEU A 292 1.74 -6.70 -9.19
C LEU A 292 1.59 -8.03 -9.95
N GLY A 293 2.68 -8.77 -10.19
CA GLY A 293 2.66 -9.98 -11.01
C GLY A 293 2.37 -9.71 -12.49
N LEU A 294 2.66 -8.51 -12.98
CA LEU A 294 2.49 -8.11 -14.38
C LEU A 294 3.80 -8.32 -15.14
N LYS A 295 3.70 -8.76 -16.39
CA LYS A 295 4.83 -8.91 -17.32
C LYS A 295 5.01 -7.65 -18.15
#